data_AF-A0A529LKY6-F1
#
_entry.id   AF-A0A529LKY6-F1
#
_cell.length_a   1.000
_cell.length_b   1.000
_cell.length_c   1.000
_cell.angle_alpha   90.00
_cell.angle_beta   90.00
_cell.angle_gamma   90.00
#
_symmetry.space_group_name_H-M   'P 1'
#
loop_
_entity.id
_entity.type
_entity.pdbx_description
1 polymer ?
#
loop_
_entity_poly.entity_id
_entity_poly.type
_entity_poly.pdbx_seq_one_letter_code
_entity_poly.pdbx_strand_id
1 'polypeptide(L)'
;MRIVVKIVRWLLGLIVLAVAALFAWLYIAPPELIRVGSGYSAKIVCSNVFIAGRDANEVLAVDVQAPGHPLLRLMRVSVDKNRGTVSAGLFGFLGKSVAVARDGLGCASVPDGDVGKARRTAIQAEPSAATMGDLWPEGERVEASQDPVVAKLLDDAALTGTGMRAVVVVKNGRVVAERYGEGFSAKTPLLGWSMTKTVNAAIVGTLVKDGKMAFDDKNLFAPW
;
A
#
# COMPACT_ATOMS: atom_id res chain seq x y z
N MET A 1 30.81 10.25 -48.20
CA MET A 1 30.76 9.13 -47.22
C MET A 1 31.58 9.34 -45.94
N ARG A 2 32.89 9.64 -45.99
CA ARG A 2 33.74 9.76 -44.78
C ARG A 2 33.31 10.84 -43.77
N ILE A 3 32.79 11.96 -44.23
CA ILE A 3 32.31 13.07 -43.38
C ILE A 3 31.03 12.68 -42.63
N VAL A 4 30.07 12.06 -43.33
CA VAL A 4 28.81 11.57 -42.73
C VAL A 4 29.10 10.54 -41.64
N VAL A 5 30.02 9.59 -41.87
CA VAL A 5 30.42 8.60 -40.86
C VAL A 5 31.05 9.25 -39.62
N LYS A 6 31.87 10.31 -39.79
CA LYS A 6 32.43 11.06 -38.66
C LYS A 6 31.34 11.77 -37.87
N ILE A 7 30.40 12.44 -38.54
CA ILE A 7 29.28 13.14 -37.88
C ILE A 7 28.43 12.14 -37.09
N VAL A 8 28.07 11.01 -37.68
CA VAL A 8 27.30 9.96 -37.01
C VAL A 8 28.03 9.43 -35.77
N ARG A 9 29.35 9.19 -35.85
CA ARG A 9 30.15 8.75 -34.68
C ARG A 9 30.17 9.79 -33.57
N TRP A 10 30.32 11.07 -33.90
CA TRP A 10 30.26 12.16 -32.91
C TRP A 10 28.88 12.26 -32.26
N LEU A 11 27.81 12.19 -33.05
CA LEU A 11 26.43 12.21 -32.53
C LEU A 11 26.16 11.02 -31.60
N LEU A 12 26.60 9.81 -31.97
CA LEU A 12 26.50 8.64 -31.10
C LEU A 12 27.29 8.83 -29.81
N GLY A 13 28.51 9.36 -29.89
CA GLY A 13 29.31 9.68 -28.70
C GLY A 13 28.62 10.67 -27.77
N LEU A 14 28.01 11.74 -28.32
CA LEU A 14 27.26 12.73 -27.55
C LEU A 14 26.01 12.13 -26.90
N ILE A 15 25.28 11.27 -27.60
CA ILE A 15 24.11 10.57 -27.04
C ILE A 15 24.52 9.68 -25.87
N VAL A 16 25.59 8.90 -26.03
CA VAL A 16 26.11 8.04 -24.95
C VAL A 16 26.50 8.86 -23.73
N LEU A 17 27.20 9.98 -23.94
CA LEU A 17 27.60 10.88 -22.86
C LEU A 17 26.39 11.51 -22.16
N ALA A 18 25.38 11.94 -22.92
CA ALA A 18 24.14 12.50 -22.36
C ALA A 18 23.36 11.46 -21.54
N VAL A 19 23.25 10.21 -22.01
CA VAL A 19 22.59 9.13 -21.27
C VAL A 19 23.37 8.78 -20.00
N ALA A 20 24.70 8.71 -20.06
CA ALA A 20 25.52 8.45 -18.90
C ALA A 20 25.40 9.57 -17.85
N ALA A 21 25.40 10.83 -18.28
CA ALA A 21 25.20 11.99 -17.40
C ALA A 21 23.80 11.98 -16.76
N LEU A 22 22.75 11.68 -17.54
CA LEU A 22 21.38 11.54 -17.03
C LEU A 22 21.29 10.43 -16.00
N PHE A 23 21.88 9.26 -16.27
CA PHE A 23 21.89 8.13 -15.35
C PHE A 23 22.62 8.47 -14.04
N ALA A 24 23.80 9.09 -14.14
CA ALA A 24 24.55 9.54 -12.98
C ALA A 24 23.75 10.56 -12.14
N TRP A 25 23.08 11.51 -12.79
CA TRP A 25 22.21 12.47 -12.11
C TRP A 25 21.05 11.78 -11.38
N LEU A 26 20.33 10.87 -12.05
CA LEU A 26 19.24 10.11 -11.43
C LEU A 26 19.71 9.21 -10.28
N TYR A 27 20.96 8.75 -10.30
CA TYR A 27 21.52 7.92 -9.24
C TYR A 27 21.92 8.76 -8.02
N ILE A 28 22.60 9.89 -8.24
CA ILE A 28 23.17 10.73 -7.17
C ILE A 28 22.10 11.66 -6.57
N ALA A 29 21.27 12.26 -7.42
CA ALA A 29 20.25 13.24 -7.05
C ALA A 29 18.90 12.91 -7.72
N PRO A 30 18.29 11.75 -7.40
CA PRO A 30 17.01 11.36 -7.97
C PRO A 30 15.94 12.40 -7.65
N PRO A 31 15.12 12.81 -8.63
CA PRO A 31 13.93 13.62 -8.39
C PRO A 31 13.04 13.04 -7.29
N GLU A 32 12.46 13.92 -6.46
CA GLU A 32 11.61 13.52 -5.34
C GLU A 32 10.42 12.64 -5.77
N LEU A 33 9.89 12.84 -6.97
CA LEU A 33 8.82 12.00 -7.50
C LEU A 33 9.22 10.52 -7.63
N ILE A 34 10.49 10.23 -7.96
CA ILE A 34 11.01 8.85 -8.01
C ILE A 34 11.09 8.27 -6.59
N ARG A 35 11.54 9.06 -5.62
CA ARG A 35 11.62 8.65 -4.21
C ARG A 35 10.24 8.38 -3.63
N VAL A 36 9.26 9.22 -3.94
CA VAL A 36 7.84 9.03 -3.58
C VAL A 36 7.30 7.75 -4.20
N GLY A 37 7.52 7.53 -5.50
CA GLY A 37 7.09 6.30 -6.18
C GLY A 37 7.72 5.05 -5.59
N SER A 38 9.00 5.12 -5.25
CA SER A 38 9.74 4.03 -4.58
C SER A 38 9.23 3.78 -3.16
N GLY A 39 8.98 4.84 -2.39
CA GLY A 39 8.45 4.74 -1.03
C GLY A 39 7.03 4.16 -1.01
N TYR A 40 6.18 4.64 -1.91
CA TYR A 40 4.84 4.10 -2.17
C TYR A 40 4.91 2.60 -2.50
N SER A 41 5.75 2.22 -3.47
CA SER A 41 5.89 0.82 -3.91
C SER A 41 6.37 -0.08 -2.77
N ALA A 42 7.42 0.33 -2.04
CA ALA A 42 7.94 -0.43 -0.91
C ALA A 42 6.90 -0.60 0.20
N LYS A 43 6.17 0.47 0.54
CA LYS A 43 5.18 0.46 1.62
C LYS A 43 3.95 -0.40 1.29
N ILE A 44 3.41 -0.28 0.08
CA ILE A 44 2.25 -1.05 -0.37
C ILE A 44 2.59 -2.55 -0.43
N VAL A 45 3.72 -2.90 -1.04
CA VAL A 45 4.17 -4.30 -1.11
C VAL A 45 4.50 -4.85 0.28
N CYS A 46 5.20 -4.10 1.13
CA CYS A 46 5.46 -4.53 2.51
C CYS A 46 4.18 -4.86 3.26
N SER A 47 3.17 -3.98 3.20
CA SER A 47 1.93 -4.16 3.94
C SER A 47 1.17 -5.39 3.44
N ASN A 48 1.08 -5.59 2.12
CA ASN A 48 0.37 -6.75 1.58
C ASN A 48 1.12 -8.07 1.81
N VAL A 49 2.46 -8.08 1.78
CA VAL A 49 3.24 -9.31 2.00
C VAL A 49 3.23 -9.71 3.47
N PHE A 50 3.55 -8.78 4.37
CA PHE A 50 3.77 -9.11 5.79
C PHE A 50 2.50 -9.05 6.64
N ILE A 51 1.45 -8.37 6.18
CA ILE A 51 0.16 -8.27 6.91
C ILE A 51 -0.91 -9.11 6.21
N ALA A 52 -1.08 -8.92 4.89
CA ALA A 52 -2.14 -9.59 4.13
C ALA A 52 -1.74 -10.96 3.57
N GLY A 53 -0.46 -11.37 3.67
CA GLY A 53 0.03 -12.66 3.18
C GLY A 53 0.00 -12.83 1.65
N ARG A 54 -0.04 -11.73 0.88
CA ARG A 54 -0.15 -11.74 -0.58
C ARG A 54 1.20 -11.83 -1.29
N ASP A 55 1.18 -12.28 -2.54
CA ASP A 55 2.38 -12.33 -3.38
C ASP A 55 2.90 -10.92 -3.72
N ALA A 56 4.21 -10.74 -3.67
CA ALA A 56 4.84 -9.43 -3.86
C ALA A 56 4.72 -8.93 -5.31
N ASN A 57 4.81 -9.82 -6.29
CA ASN A 57 4.75 -9.45 -7.71
C ASN A 57 3.32 -9.18 -8.15
N GLU A 58 2.36 -9.97 -7.65
CA GLU A 58 0.94 -9.71 -7.85
C GLU A 58 0.57 -8.33 -7.30
N VAL A 59 0.92 -8.03 -6.05
CA VAL A 59 0.67 -6.71 -5.44
C VAL A 59 1.34 -5.59 -6.24
N LEU A 60 2.59 -5.78 -6.66
CA LEU A 60 3.27 -4.79 -7.50
C LEU A 60 2.47 -4.54 -8.80
N ALA A 61 2.01 -5.59 -9.47
CA ALA A 61 1.27 -5.47 -10.73
C ALA A 61 -0.11 -4.80 -10.54
N VAL A 62 -0.88 -5.23 -9.53
CA VAL A 62 -2.31 -4.89 -9.42
C VAL A 62 -2.61 -3.73 -8.46
N ASP A 63 -1.76 -3.47 -7.46
CA ASP A 63 -1.95 -2.40 -6.47
C ASP A 63 -1.02 -1.20 -6.69
N VAL A 64 0.15 -1.43 -7.28
CA VAL A 64 1.15 -0.37 -7.47
C VAL A 64 1.18 0.10 -8.93
N GLN A 65 1.16 -0.81 -9.91
CA GLN A 65 1.35 -0.49 -11.32
C GLN A 65 0.06 -0.27 -12.12
N ALA A 66 -1.11 -0.59 -11.55
CA ALA A 66 -2.41 -0.52 -12.20
C ALA A 66 -3.46 0.24 -11.36
N PRO A 67 -4.43 0.92 -12.00
CA PRO A 67 -4.19 2.01 -12.93
C PRO A 67 -3.48 3.18 -12.20
N GLY A 68 -2.28 3.54 -12.67
CA GLY A 68 -1.47 4.58 -12.05
C GLY A 68 -0.53 5.25 -13.05
N HIS A 69 0.37 6.10 -12.55
CA HIS A 69 1.33 6.81 -13.40
C HIS A 69 2.24 5.80 -14.14
N PRO A 70 2.46 5.90 -15.47
CA PRO A 70 3.20 4.90 -16.26
C PRO A 70 4.59 4.57 -15.74
N LEU A 71 5.27 5.53 -15.09
CA LEU A 71 6.57 5.32 -14.46
C LEU A 71 6.57 4.22 -13.39
N LEU A 72 5.44 3.93 -12.75
CA LEU A 72 5.35 2.88 -11.73
C LEU A 72 5.62 1.49 -12.33
N ARG A 73 5.35 1.28 -13.62
CA ARG A 73 5.68 0.02 -14.34
C ARG A 73 7.18 -0.28 -14.39
N LEU A 74 8.01 0.74 -14.19
CA LEU A 74 9.47 0.62 -14.17
C LEU A 74 10.00 0.40 -12.75
N MET A 75 9.14 0.44 -11.73
CA MET A 75 9.52 0.12 -10.36
C MET A 75 9.78 -1.37 -10.23
N ARG A 76 10.83 -1.72 -9.49
CA ARG A 76 11.09 -3.09 -9.04
C ARG A 76 11.14 -3.11 -7.53
N VAL A 77 10.73 -4.24 -6.97
CA VAL A 77 10.71 -4.47 -5.51
C VAL A 77 11.57 -5.68 -5.17
N SER A 78 12.15 -5.66 -3.98
CA SER A 78 12.89 -6.77 -3.40
C SER A 78 12.42 -6.95 -1.96
N VAL A 79 11.92 -8.15 -1.65
CA VAL A 79 11.40 -8.53 -0.33
C VAL A 79 12.44 -9.37 0.39
N ASP A 80 12.84 -8.92 1.58
CA ASP A 80 13.64 -9.69 2.51
C ASP A 80 12.71 -10.15 3.65
N LYS A 81 12.30 -11.43 3.58
CA LYS A 81 11.39 -12.02 4.56
C LYS A 81 12.03 -12.18 5.94
N ASN A 82 13.33 -12.46 5.99
CA ASN A 82 14.06 -12.64 7.25
C ASN A 82 14.19 -11.32 8.00
N ARG A 83 14.42 -10.23 7.27
CA ARG A 83 14.50 -8.87 7.82
C ARG A 83 13.17 -8.16 7.84
N GLY A 84 12.06 -8.77 7.40
CA GLY A 84 10.76 -8.10 7.37
C GLY A 84 10.80 -6.77 6.61
N THR A 85 11.60 -6.66 5.55
CA THR A 85 11.78 -5.39 4.81
C THR A 85 11.44 -5.56 3.33
N VAL A 86 10.93 -4.49 2.73
CA VAL A 86 10.80 -4.36 1.28
C VAL A 86 11.58 -3.14 0.84
N SER A 87 12.39 -3.30 -0.20
CA SER A 87 13.01 -2.18 -0.89
C SER A 87 12.43 -2.04 -2.30
N ALA A 88 12.32 -0.81 -2.77
CA ALA A 88 11.85 -0.52 -4.13
C ALA A 88 12.65 0.64 -4.73
N GLY A 89 12.74 0.67 -6.06
CA GLY A 89 13.41 1.73 -6.80
C GLY A 89 13.02 1.72 -8.27
N LEU A 90 13.23 2.84 -8.95
CA LEU A 90 13.12 2.89 -10.41
C LEU A 90 14.22 2.02 -11.01
N PHE A 91 13.84 1.06 -11.86
CA PHE A 91 14.68 -0.04 -12.33
C PHE A 91 15.32 -0.89 -11.22
N GLY A 92 14.85 -0.74 -9.98
CA GLY A 92 15.30 -1.45 -8.78
C GLY A 92 16.37 -0.74 -7.95
N PHE A 93 16.96 0.36 -8.44
CA PHE A 93 18.10 0.99 -7.75
C PHE A 93 18.08 2.53 -7.75
N LEU A 94 17.43 3.20 -8.70
CA LEU A 94 17.33 4.66 -8.71
C LEU A 94 16.28 5.13 -7.70
N GLY A 95 16.65 6.09 -6.84
CA GLY A 95 15.77 6.65 -5.81
C GLY A 95 15.24 5.61 -4.82
N LYS A 96 16.08 4.63 -4.46
CA LYS A 96 15.71 3.49 -3.62
C LYS A 96 15.09 3.93 -2.29
N SER A 97 13.95 3.34 -1.94
CA SER A 97 13.26 3.51 -0.66
C SER A 97 13.05 2.16 0.00
N VAL A 98 12.93 2.16 1.33
CA VAL A 98 12.73 0.95 2.14
C VAL A 98 11.48 1.10 3.00
N ALA A 99 10.75 0.01 3.18
CA ALA A 99 9.71 -0.14 4.19
C ALA A 99 10.02 -1.35 5.08
N VAL A 100 9.63 -1.29 6.34
CA VAL A 100 9.85 -2.34 7.34
C VAL A 100 8.54 -2.72 8.02
N ALA A 101 8.29 -4.03 8.13
CA ALA A 101 7.23 -4.59 8.94
C ALA A 101 7.56 -4.47 10.43
N ARG A 102 6.58 -4.06 11.21
CA ARG A 102 6.69 -3.87 12.66
C ARG A 102 5.55 -4.62 13.32
N ASP A 103 5.88 -5.38 14.35
CA ASP A 103 4.93 -6.23 15.06
C ASP A 103 3.83 -5.37 15.68
N GLY A 104 2.56 -5.73 15.43
CA GLY A 104 1.37 -5.00 15.89
C GLY A 104 1.11 -3.64 15.25
N LEU A 105 2.04 -3.11 14.43
CA LEU A 105 1.97 -1.75 13.87
C LEU A 105 1.94 -1.72 12.33
N GLY A 106 2.04 -2.89 11.71
CA GLY A 106 2.17 -3.02 10.26
C GLY A 106 3.45 -2.39 9.71
N CYS A 107 3.48 -2.16 8.40
CA CYS A 107 4.68 -1.61 7.76
C CYS A 107 4.82 -0.10 7.92
N ALA A 108 6.06 0.41 7.97
CA ALA A 108 6.38 1.84 7.89
C ALA A 108 7.44 2.10 6.83
N SER A 109 7.35 3.25 6.15
CA SER A 109 8.41 3.75 5.27
C SER A 109 9.59 4.26 6.09
N VAL A 110 10.81 4.04 5.60
CA VAL A 110 12.07 4.38 6.29
C VAL A 110 12.90 5.32 5.39
N PRO A 111 12.51 6.60 5.26
CA PRO A 111 13.17 7.54 4.35
C PRO A 111 14.59 7.91 4.78
N ASP A 112 14.91 7.84 6.08
CA ASP A 112 16.25 8.05 6.64
C ASP A 112 17.13 6.79 6.60
N GLY A 113 16.60 5.66 6.12
CA GLY A 113 17.28 4.37 6.07
C GLY A 113 17.46 3.68 7.43
N ASP A 114 17.07 4.30 8.55
CA ASP A 114 17.24 3.74 9.89
C ASP A 114 16.11 2.75 10.24
N VAL A 115 16.22 1.55 9.68
CA VAL A 115 15.29 0.44 9.93
C VAL A 115 15.24 0.07 11.41
N GLY A 116 16.37 0.22 12.12
CA GLY A 116 16.47 -0.07 13.55
C GLY A 116 15.60 0.86 14.37
N LYS A 117 15.67 2.17 14.11
CA LYS A 117 14.82 3.19 14.74
C LYS A 117 13.35 2.95 14.45
N ALA A 118 12.99 2.67 13.20
CA ALA A 118 11.61 2.37 12.82
C ALA A 118 11.05 1.16 13.59
N ARG A 119 11.86 0.13 13.85
CA ARG A 119 11.47 -1.06 14.63
C ARG A 119 11.35 -0.83 16.13
N ARG A 120 12.11 0.11 16.69
CA ARG A 120 12.04 0.43 18.14
C ARG A 120 10.72 1.10 18.52
N THR A 121 9.98 1.67 17.56
CA THR A 121 8.61 2.12 17.81
C THR A 121 7.72 0.90 18.00
N ALA A 122 7.33 0.64 19.26
CA ALA A 122 6.36 -0.37 19.62
C ALA A 122 5.17 0.32 20.31
N ILE A 123 3.96 -0.06 19.91
CA ILE A 123 2.75 0.24 20.68
C ILE A 123 2.22 -1.12 21.12
N GLN A 124 2.11 -1.32 22.42
CA GLN A 124 1.39 -2.46 22.95
C GLN A 124 -0.09 -2.14 22.87
N ALA A 125 -0.78 -2.74 21.89
CA ALA A 125 -2.23 -2.78 21.89
C ALA A 125 -2.66 -4.06 22.60
N GLU A 126 -3.56 -3.94 23.58
CA GLU A 126 -4.27 -5.08 24.14
C GLU A 126 -5.02 -5.80 23.00
N PRO A 127 -4.89 -7.13 22.86
CA PRO A 127 -5.68 -7.88 21.89
C PRO A 127 -7.17 -7.61 22.13
N SER A 128 -7.91 -7.26 21.08
CA SER A 128 -9.36 -7.21 21.16
C SER A 128 -9.90 -8.59 21.52
N ALA A 129 -10.66 -8.68 22.60
CA ALA A 129 -11.31 -9.90 23.07
C ALA A 129 -12.53 -10.25 22.18
N ALA A 130 -12.34 -10.40 20.87
CA ALA A 130 -13.38 -10.95 20.02
C ALA A 130 -13.61 -12.41 20.44
N THR A 131 -14.77 -12.72 21.00
CA THR A 131 -15.09 -14.07 21.45
C THR A 131 -15.19 -14.99 20.23
N MET A 132 -14.38 -16.04 20.18
CA MET A 132 -14.50 -17.08 19.14
C MET A 132 -15.84 -17.80 19.31
N GLY A 133 -16.88 -17.33 18.60
CA GLY A 133 -18.21 -17.95 18.58
C GLY A 133 -19.38 -16.98 18.46
N ASP A 134 -19.19 -15.71 18.83
CA ASP A 134 -20.25 -14.71 18.77
C ASP A 134 -20.53 -14.26 17.33
N LEU A 135 -21.76 -13.82 17.09
CA LEU A 135 -22.15 -13.25 15.80
C LEU A 135 -21.45 -11.91 15.58
N TRP A 136 -21.11 -11.62 14.33
CA TRP A 136 -20.64 -10.29 13.96
C TRP A 136 -21.67 -9.20 14.32
N PRO A 137 -21.27 -8.05 14.91
CA PRO A 137 -19.88 -7.58 15.11
C PRO A 137 -19.25 -7.95 16.46
N GLU A 138 -19.98 -8.63 17.35
CA GLU A 138 -19.46 -9.03 18.66
C GLU A 138 -18.42 -10.16 18.56
N GLY A 139 -18.50 -10.98 17.51
CA GLY A 139 -17.49 -11.95 17.13
C GLY A 139 -17.32 -12.05 15.61
N GLU A 140 -16.75 -13.16 15.15
CA GLU A 140 -16.41 -13.37 13.74
C GLU A 140 -17.41 -14.27 12.99
N ARG A 141 -18.43 -14.79 13.68
CA ARG A 141 -19.37 -15.74 13.07
C ARG A 141 -20.40 -15.00 12.23
N VAL A 142 -20.56 -15.43 10.98
CA VAL A 142 -21.54 -14.90 10.03
C VAL A 142 -22.62 -15.95 9.76
N GLU A 143 -23.88 -15.53 9.88
CA GLU A 143 -25.06 -16.31 9.46
C GLU A 143 -25.67 -15.64 8.23
N ALA A 144 -25.07 -15.89 7.07
CA ALA A 144 -25.55 -15.33 5.82
C ALA A 144 -26.94 -15.87 5.43
N SER A 145 -27.71 -15.03 4.72
CA SER A 145 -28.99 -15.41 4.13
C SER A 145 -28.82 -16.60 3.20
N GLN A 146 -29.75 -17.55 3.28
CA GLN A 146 -29.83 -18.70 2.36
C GLN A 146 -30.69 -18.39 1.13
N ASP A 147 -31.09 -17.12 0.94
CA ASP A 147 -31.88 -16.69 -0.21
C ASP A 147 -31.05 -16.78 -1.52
N PRO A 148 -31.45 -17.62 -2.49
CA PRO A 148 -30.71 -17.79 -3.74
C PRO A 148 -30.69 -16.52 -4.60
N VAL A 149 -31.65 -15.61 -4.44
CA VAL A 149 -31.65 -14.32 -5.15
C VAL A 149 -30.47 -13.47 -4.68
N VAL A 150 -30.22 -13.43 -3.37
CA VAL A 150 -29.10 -12.68 -2.79
C VAL A 150 -27.77 -13.27 -3.26
N ALA A 151 -27.62 -14.60 -3.21
CA ALA A 151 -26.42 -15.28 -3.72
C ALA A 151 -26.16 -14.94 -5.20
N LYS A 152 -27.21 -14.98 -6.04
CA LYS A 152 -27.11 -14.65 -7.47
C LYS A 152 -26.66 -13.21 -7.71
N LEU A 153 -27.09 -12.25 -6.90
CA LEU A 153 -26.69 -10.84 -7.03
C LEU A 153 -25.20 -10.63 -6.72
N LEU A 154 -24.68 -11.29 -5.68
CA LEU A 154 -23.24 -11.24 -5.38
C LEU A 154 -22.44 -12.03 -6.43
N ASP A 155 -23.06 -13.05 -7.04
CA ASP A 155 -22.48 -13.83 -8.14
C ASP A 155 -22.30 -13.04 -9.45
N ASP A 156 -23.05 -11.97 -9.62
CA ASP A 156 -23.04 -11.15 -10.83
C ASP A 156 -21.80 -10.24 -10.89
N ALA A 157 -20.89 -10.54 -11.82
CA ALA A 157 -19.69 -9.76 -12.07
C ALA A 157 -19.99 -8.34 -12.58
N ALA A 158 -21.13 -8.13 -13.24
CA ALA A 158 -21.55 -6.80 -13.69
C ALA A 158 -21.97 -5.90 -12.51
N LEU A 159 -22.50 -6.50 -11.43
CA LEU A 159 -22.87 -5.78 -10.21
C LEU A 159 -21.69 -5.58 -9.27
N THR A 160 -20.84 -6.59 -9.12
CA THR A 160 -19.70 -6.55 -8.20
C THR A 160 -18.49 -5.80 -8.77
N GLY A 161 -18.39 -5.70 -10.09
CA GLY A 161 -17.36 -4.95 -10.80
C GLY A 161 -16.06 -5.73 -11.02
N THR A 162 -15.26 -5.25 -11.96
CA THR A 162 -13.96 -5.86 -12.29
C THR A 162 -12.96 -5.65 -11.15
N GLY A 163 -12.20 -6.70 -10.83
CA GLY A 163 -11.20 -6.65 -9.75
C GLY A 163 -11.78 -6.60 -8.33
N MET A 164 -13.06 -6.96 -8.15
CA MET A 164 -13.68 -7.10 -6.84
C MET A 164 -12.87 -8.03 -5.93
N ARG A 165 -12.58 -7.55 -4.70
CA ARG A 165 -11.85 -8.32 -3.67
C ARG A 165 -12.77 -8.83 -2.58
N ALA A 166 -13.75 -8.02 -2.19
CA ALA A 166 -14.76 -8.38 -1.22
C ALA A 166 -16.01 -7.53 -1.42
N VAL A 167 -17.17 -8.13 -1.25
CA VAL A 167 -18.46 -7.47 -1.06
C VAL A 167 -19.07 -8.03 0.21
N VAL A 168 -19.47 -7.16 1.13
CA VAL A 168 -20.13 -7.53 2.38
C VAL A 168 -21.38 -6.67 2.53
N VAL A 169 -22.53 -7.31 2.74
CA VAL A 169 -23.83 -6.64 2.93
C VAL A 169 -24.27 -6.81 4.37
N VAL A 170 -24.41 -5.69 5.06
CA VAL A 170 -24.86 -5.64 6.46
C VAL A 170 -26.28 -5.08 6.51
N LYS A 171 -27.19 -5.78 7.17
CA LYS A 171 -28.57 -5.35 7.41
C LYS A 171 -28.94 -5.62 8.87
N ASN A 172 -29.52 -4.62 9.53
CA ASN A 172 -29.93 -4.71 10.95
C ASN A 172 -28.79 -5.18 11.88
N GLY A 173 -27.56 -4.69 11.65
CA GLY A 173 -26.40 -5.02 12.46
C GLY A 173 -25.81 -6.42 12.22
N ARG A 174 -26.27 -7.16 11.21
CA ARG A 174 -25.76 -8.51 10.87
C ARG A 174 -25.32 -8.59 9.43
N VAL A 175 -24.26 -9.36 9.17
CA VAL A 175 -23.84 -9.70 7.80
C VAL A 175 -24.85 -10.67 7.22
N VAL A 176 -25.56 -10.26 6.17
CA VAL A 176 -26.59 -11.07 5.51
C VAL A 176 -26.10 -11.68 4.20
N ALA A 177 -24.99 -11.18 3.65
CA ALA A 177 -24.32 -11.76 2.49
C ALA A 177 -22.88 -11.29 2.43
N GLU A 178 -21.99 -12.15 1.94
CA GLU A 178 -20.60 -11.82 1.68
C GLU A 178 -20.09 -12.61 0.49
N ARG A 179 -19.14 -12.03 -0.25
CA ARG A 179 -18.45 -12.71 -1.34
C ARG A 179 -17.06 -12.14 -1.53
N TYR A 180 -16.12 -13.01 -1.86
CA TYR A 180 -14.71 -12.70 -1.93
C TYR A 180 -14.16 -13.03 -3.31
N GLY A 181 -13.28 -12.16 -3.81
CA GLY A 181 -12.54 -12.41 -5.05
C GLY A 181 -11.53 -13.55 -4.87
N GLU A 182 -11.01 -14.05 -5.98
CA GLU A 182 -9.97 -15.10 -5.97
C GLU A 182 -8.75 -14.66 -5.14
N GLY A 183 -8.30 -15.53 -4.23
CA GLY A 183 -7.19 -15.24 -3.31
C GLY A 183 -7.52 -14.35 -2.11
N PHE A 184 -8.78 -13.91 -1.97
CA PHE A 184 -9.26 -13.10 -0.84
C PHE A 184 -10.25 -13.90 0.02
N SER A 185 -10.33 -13.52 1.29
CA SER A 185 -11.27 -14.09 2.27
C SER A 185 -11.63 -13.04 3.32
N ALA A 186 -12.57 -13.38 4.20
CA ALA A 186 -12.90 -12.58 5.39
C ALA A 186 -11.67 -12.22 6.24
N LYS A 187 -10.62 -13.05 6.20
CA LYS A 187 -9.38 -12.88 6.98
C LYS A 187 -8.31 -12.07 6.25
N THR A 188 -8.53 -11.68 5.01
CA THR A 188 -7.52 -10.97 4.21
C THR A 188 -7.68 -9.46 4.42
N PRO A 189 -6.78 -8.78 5.15
CA PRO A 189 -6.86 -7.33 5.28
C PRO A 189 -6.60 -6.66 3.93
N LEU A 190 -7.46 -5.70 3.58
CA LEU A 190 -7.37 -4.94 2.33
C LEU A 190 -6.73 -3.57 2.55
N LEU A 191 -6.08 -3.04 1.50
CA LEU A 191 -5.65 -1.66 1.49
C LEU A 191 -6.86 -0.73 1.64
N GLY A 192 -6.89 0.08 2.70
CA GLY A 192 -8.02 0.96 2.99
C GLY A 192 -8.11 2.20 2.10
N TRP A 193 -7.02 2.60 1.43
CA TRP A 193 -6.98 3.80 0.59
C TRP A 193 -7.61 5.03 1.26
N SER A 194 -8.53 5.72 0.58
CA SER A 194 -9.24 6.85 1.16
C SER A 194 -10.30 6.47 2.19
N MET A 195 -10.73 5.20 2.27
CA MET A 195 -11.64 4.77 3.36
C MET A 195 -10.97 4.96 4.73
N THR A 196 -9.64 4.84 4.81
CA THR A 196 -8.87 5.12 6.03
C THR A 196 -9.07 6.56 6.54
N LYS A 197 -9.39 7.54 5.68
CA LYS A 197 -9.68 8.91 6.11
C LYS A 197 -10.91 8.96 7.02
N THR A 198 -11.94 8.18 6.71
CA THR A 198 -13.17 8.10 7.51
C THR A 198 -12.88 7.54 8.90
N VAL A 199 -12.05 6.49 8.99
CA VAL A 199 -11.63 5.92 10.28
C VAL A 199 -10.84 6.95 11.10
N ASN A 200 -9.88 7.63 10.48
CA ASN A 200 -9.10 8.68 11.15
C ASN A 200 -10.01 9.82 11.63
N ALA A 201 -10.97 10.26 10.80
CA ALA A 201 -11.91 11.31 11.17
C ALA A 201 -12.81 10.90 12.34
N ALA A 202 -13.25 9.64 12.40
CA ALA A 202 -14.02 9.11 13.53
C ALA A 202 -13.21 9.12 14.83
N ILE A 203 -11.95 8.66 14.79
CA ILE A 203 -11.03 8.68 15.95
C ILE A 203 -10.81 10.11 16.43
N VAL A 204 -10.51 11.04 15.51
CA VAL A 204 -10.35 12.46 15.83
C VAL A 204 -11.64 13.03 16.45
N GLY A 205 -12.80 12.71 15.88
CA GLY A 205 -14.10 13.13 16.42
C GLY A 205 -14.34 12.64 17.85
N THR A 206 -13.94 11.42 18.18
CA THR A 206 -14.00 10.91 19.56
C THR A 206 -13.07 11.70 20.48
N LEU A 207 -11.84 12.00 20.06
CA LEU A 207 -10.90 12.80 20.86
C LEU A 207 -11.42 14.22 21.09
N VAL A 208 -12.05 14.85 20.09
CA VAL A 208 -12.68 16.16 20.25
C VAL A 208 -13.86 16.09 21.22
N LYS A 209 -14.72 15.08 21.09
CA LYS A 209 -15.83 14.86 22.02
C LYS A 209 -15.34 14.66 23.46
N ASP A 210 -14.20 13.99 23.64
CA ASP A 210 -13.55 13.77 24.94
C ASP A 210 -12.78 15.01 25.46
N GLY A 211 -12.76 16.13 24.73
CA GLY A 211 -12.03 17.35 25.09
C GLY A 211 -10.50 17.22 25.02
N LYS A 212 -9.99 16.19 24.33
CA LYS A 212 -8.54 15.93 24.15
C LYS A 212 -7.94 16.66 22.95
N MET A 213 -8.78 17.23 22.08
CA MET A 213 -8.40 17.99 20.89
C MET A 213 -9.47 19.04 20.60
N ALA A 214 -9.10 20.17 20.02
CA ALA A 214 -10.05 21.20 19.58
C ALA A 214 -9.90 21.52 18.09
N PHE A 215 -11.01 21.88 17.43
CA PHE A 215 -10.99 22.23 16.00
C PHE A 215 -10.25 23.55 15.72
N ASP A 216 -10.08 24.40 16.73
CA ASP A 216 -9.45 25.70 16.65
C ASP A 216 -8.02 25.72 17.24
N ASP A 217 -7.44 24.54 17.50
CA ASP A 217 -6.04 24.41 17.87
C ASP A 217 -5.13 24.91 16.72
N LYS A 218 -4.32 25.93 17.00
CA LYS A 218 -3.48 26.62 16.00
C LYS A 218 -1.97 26.37 16.15
N ASN A 219 -1.52 25.86 17.30
CA ASN A 219 -0.10 25.68 17.61
C ASN A 219 0.32 24.20 17.61
N LEU A 220 -0.06 23.46 16.56
CA LEU A 220 0.07 22.00 16.52
C LEU A 220 1.51 21.52 16.27
N PHE A 221 2.19 22.10 15.27
CA PHE A 221 3.55 21.75 14.90
C PHE A 221 4.36 23.02 14.68
N ALA A 222 5.54 23.12 15.30
CA ALA A 222 6.39 24.31 15.16
C ALA A 222 6.73 24.72 13.71
N PRO A 223 6.81 23.79 12.72
CA PRO A 223 7.00 24.17 11.32
C PRO A 223 5.73 24.54 10.54
N TRP A 224 4.53 24.35 11.10
CA TRP A 224 3.26 24.74 10.47
C TRP A 224 2.91 26.17 10.84
#